data_AF-F4PAK9-F1
#
_entry.id   AF-F4PAK9-F1
#
_cell.length_a   1.000
_cell.length_b   1.000
_cell.length_c   1.000
_cell.angle_alpha   90.00
_cell.angle_beta   90.00
_cell.angle_gamma   90.00
#
_symmetry.space_group_name_H-M   'P 1'
#
loop_
_entity.id
_entity.type
_entity.pdbx_description
1 polymer ?
#
loop_
_entity_poly.entity_id
_entity_poly.type
_entity_poly.pdbx_seq_one_letter_code
_entity_poly.pdbx_strand_id
1 'polypeptide(L)'
;KRPKLLDPNAPKRPANAFMLFCDLQRENLKEERKELQKNMPGSEQEIALSNLTKALGHRWRGLTESERKYYQNLFKEQVKQYDLELSNY
;
A
#
# COMPACT_ATOMS: atom_id res chain seq x y z
N LYS A 1 15.89 -15.86 5.58
CA LYS A 1 16.49 -14.57 6.03
C LYS A 1 15.48 -13.88 6.94
N ARG A 2 15.75 -13.79 8.25
CA ARG A 2 14.85 -13.12 9.22
C ARG A 2 14.85 -11.61 8.91
N PRO A 3 13.70 -10.92 8.87
CA PRO A 3 13.69 -9.48 8.68
C PRO A 3 14.47 -8.85 9.84
N LYS A 4 15.50 -8.06 9.51
CA LYS A 4 16.22 -7.25 10.48
C LYS A 4 15.16 -6.42 11.20
N LEU A 5 15.18 -6.47 12.53
CA LEU A 5 14.40 -5.61 13.41
C LEU A 5 14.67 -4.17 12.94
N LEU A 6 13.79 -3.61 12.09
CA LEU A 6 13.81 -2.20 11.80
C LEU A 6 13.44 -1.54 13.12
N ASP A 7 14.29 -0.63 13.59
CA ASP A 7 14.08 0.13 14.80
C ASP A 7 12.62 0.62 14.88
N PRO A 8 11.91 0.36 16.00
CA PRO A 8 10.47 0.60 16.12
C PRO A 8 10.09 2.08 16.01
N ASN A 9 11.05 2.99 16.16
CA ASN A 9 10.85 4.43 16.02
C ASN A 9 11.39 5.01 14.72
N ALA A 10 12.12 4.22 13.91
CA ALA A 10 12.53 4.70 12.60
C ALA A 10 11.26 4.87 11.75
N PRO A 11 11.06 6.03 11.11
CA PRO A 11 9.94 6.18 10.22
C PRO A 11 10.04 5.08 9.16
N LYS A 12 8.88 4.56 8.75
CA LYS A 12 8.79 3.46 7.79
C LYS A 12 8.93 4.02 6.37
N ARG A 13 9.86 3.48 5.58
CA ARG A 13 10.13 3.98 4.21
C ARG A 13 8.81 4.12 3.44
N PRO A 14 8.60 5.26 2.75
CA PRO A 14 7.38 5.51 2.00
C PRO A 14 7.25 4.43 0.95
N ALA A 15 6.07 3.84 0.89
CA ALA A 15 5.80 2.79 -0.08
C ALA A 15 5.79 3.41 -1.49
N ASN A 16 6.31 2.71 -2.51
CA ASN A 16 6.41 3.25 -3.87
C ASN A 16 5.02 3.68 -4.42
N ALA A 17 4.99 4.40 -5.55
CA ALA A 17 3.72 4.86 -6.16
C ALA A 17 2.69 3.74 -6.39
N PHE A 18 3.13 2.51 -6.72
CA PHE A 18 2.26 1.33 -6.85
C PHE A 18 1.72 0.85 -5.50
N MET A 19 2.53 0.88 -4.44
CA MET A 19 2.09 0.51 -3.09
C MET A 19 1.12 1.54 -2.53
N LEU A 20 1.31 2.83 -2.79
CA LEU A 20 0.32 3.87 -2.45
C LEU A 20 -1.01 3.65 -3.18
N PHE A 21 -0.96 3.34 -4.47
CA PHE A 21 -2.14 2.95 -5.23
C PHE A 21 -2.81 1.71 -4.62
N CYS A 22 -2.02 0.70 -4.26
CA CYS A 22 -2.51 -0.51 -3.62
C CYS A 22 -3.16 -0.21 -2.27
N ASP A 23 -2.58 0.69 -1.47
CA ASP A 23 -3.12 1.10 -0.17
C ASP A 23 -4.43 1.87 -0.31
N LEU A 24 -4.51 2.84 -1.23
CA LEU A 24 -5.73 3.58 -1.52
C LEU A 24 -6.87 2.66 -1.98
N GLN A 25 -6.55 1.70 -2.85
CA GLN A 25 -7.53 0.72 -3.33
C GLN A 25 -7.91 -0.28 -2.23
N ARG A 26 -6.94 -0.67 -1.39
CA ARG A 26 -7.19 -1.49 -0.19
C ARG A 26 -8.02 -0.75 0.85
N GLU A 27 -7.92 0.57 0.92
CA GLU A 27 -8.72 1.43 1.79
C GLU A 27 -10.16 1.57 1.28
N ASN A 28 -10.33 1.74 -0.03
CA ASN A 28 -11.65 1.64 -0.68
C ASN A 28 -12.32 0.30 -0.39
N LEU A 29 -11.53 -0.78 -0.44
CA LEU A 29 -11.98 -2.13 -0.13
C LEU A 29 -11.87 -2.47 1.35
N LYS A 30 -11.55 -1.51 2.23
CA LYS A 30 -11.37 -1.79 3.67
C LYS A 30 -12.70 -2.09 4.33
N GLU A 31 -13.76 -1.38 3.96
CA GLU A 31 -15.12 -1.70 4.40
C GLU A 31 -15.53 -3.08 3.90
N GLU A 32 -15.37 -3.36 2.61
CA GLU A 32 -15.68 -4.67 2.03
C GLU A 32 -14.83 -5.78 2.67
N ARG A 33 -13.55 -5.54 2.92
CA ARG A 33 -12.67 -6.49 3.61
C ARG A 33 -13.08 -6.67 5.06
N LYS A 34 -13.57 -5.64 5.74
CA LYS A 34 -14.04 -5.73 7.14
C LYS A 34 -15.34 -6.54 7.23
N GLU A 35 -16.21 -6.36 6.24
CA GLU A 35 -17.42 -7.17 6.05
C GLU A 35 -17.07 -8.64 5.74
N LEU A 36 -16.15 -8.87 4.80
CA LEU A 36 -15.65 -10.19 4.46
C LEU A 36 -14.90 -10.83 5.65
N GLN A 37 -14.12 -10.06 6.40
CA GLN A 37 -13.41 -10.52 7.61
C GLN A 37 -14.38 -11.00 8.69
N LYS A 38 -15.52 -10.32 8.83
CA LYS A 38 -16.52 -10.65 9.83
C LYS A 38 -17.27 -11.93 9.48
N ASN A 39 -17.40 -12.23 8.18
CA ASN A 39 -18.19 -13.35 7.68
C ASN A 39 -17.36 -14.55 7.17
N MET A 40 -16.02 -14.45 7.12
CA MET A 40 -15.16 -15.42 6.44
C MET A 40 -13.89 -15.75 7.25
N PRO A 41 -13.49 -17.03 7.34
CA PRO A 41 -12.29 -17.44 8.09
C PRO A 41 -10.98 -16.93 7.44
N GLY A 42 -9.95 -16.74 8.28
CA GLY A 42 -8.70 -16.05 7.92
C GLY A 42 -7.97 -16.58 6.68
N SER A 43 -8.04 -17.88 6.37
CA SER A 43 -7.39 -18.45 5.19
C SER A 43 -8.00 -17.98 3.87
N GLU A 44 -9.31 -17.74 3.79
CA GLU A 44 -9.93 -17.19 2.58
C GLU A 44 -9.71 -15.69 2.44
N GLN A 45 -9.53 -14.96 3.56
CA GLN A 45 -9.10 -13.57 3.51
C GLN A 45 -7.73 -13.43 2.83
N GLU A 46 -6.77 -14.29 3.17
CA GLU A 46 -5.44 -14.24 2.55
C GLU A 46 -5.49 -14.50 1.04
N ILE A 47 -6.35 -15.44 0.61
CA ILE A 47 -6.59 -15.73 -0.81
C ILE A 47 -7.23 -14.52 -1.50
N ALA A 48 -8.25 -13.91 -0.90
CA ALA A 48 -8.90 -12.71 -1.43
C ALA A 48 -7.92 -11.53 -1.57
N LEU A 49 -7.06 -11.30 -0.57
CA LEU A 49 -6.02 -10.27 -0.60
C LEU A 49 -4.96 -10.53 -1.68
N SER A 50 -4.58 -11.79 -1.87
CA SER A 50 -3.65 -12.21 -2.92
C SER A 50 -4.24 -11.95 -4.31
N ASN A 51 -5.50 -12.32 -4.52
CA ASN A 51 -6.22 -12.05 -5.76
C ASN A 51 -6.38 -10.54 -6.02
N LEU A 52 -6.73 -9.77 -4.98
CA LEU A 52 -6.82 -8.32 -5.08
C LEU A 52 -5.47 -7.71 -5.49
N THR A 53 -4.38 -8.14 -4.86
CA THR A 53 -3.03 -7.63 -5.18
C THR A 53 -2.66 -7.93 -6.63
N LYS A 54 -3.01 -9.11 -7.15
CA LYS A 54 -2.84 -9.45 -8.57
C LYS A 54 -3.68 -8.54 -9.48
N ALA A 55 -4.95 -8.32 -9.15
CA ALA A 55 -5.84 -7.45 -9.90
C ALA A 55 -5.34 -5.99 -9.91
N LEU A 56 -4.85 -5.50 -8.78
CA LEU A 56 -4.24 -4.17 -8.65
C LEU A 56 -2.97 -4.03 -9.47
N GLY A 57 -2.13 -5.07 -9.53
CA GLY A 57 -0.96 -5.11 -10.41
C GLY A 57 -1.34 -4.97 -11.89
N HIS A 58 -2.42 -5.64 -12.31
CA HIS A 58 -2.95 -5.50 -13.66
C HIS A 58 -3.52 -4.10 -13.93
N ARG A 59 -4.32 -3.57 -12.99
CA ARG A 59 -4.91 -2.24 -13.08
C ARG A 59 -3.83 -1.15 -13.16
N TRP A 60 -2.77 -1.25 -12.35
CA TRP A 60 -1.63 -0.33 -12.38
C TRP A 60 -0.93 -0.29 -13.74
N ARG A 61 -0.75 -1.45 -14.38
CA ARG A 61 -0.19 -1.53 -15.74
C ARG A 61 -1.13 -0.90 -16.77
N GLY A 62 -2.44 -0.96 -16.55
CA GLY A 62 -3.45 -0.31 -17.39
C GLY A 62 -3.71 1.18 -17.08
N LEU A 63 -3.16 1.73 -15.99
CA LEU A 63 -3.34 3.16 -15.67
C LEU A 63 -2.72 4.04 -16.74
N THR A 64 -3.39 5.17 -16.99
CA THR A 64 -2.88 6.22 -17.86
C THR A 64 -1.66 6.91 -17.26
N GLU A 65 -0.87 7.56 -18.10
CA GLU A 65 0.33 8.27 -17.66
C GLU A 65 -0.01 9.41 -16.68
N SER A 66 -1.16 10.08 -16.86
CA SER A 66 -1.69 11.10 -15.96
C SER A 66 -1.97 10.56 -14.55
N GLU A 67 -2.64 9.41 -14.45
CA GLU A 67 -2.92 8.76 -13.16
C GLU A 67 -1.63 8.30 -12.49
N ARG A 68 -0.72 7.66 -13.24
CA ARG A 68 0.60 7.31 -12.69
C ARG A 68 1.37 8.54 -12.23
N LYS A 69 1.27 9.66 -12.93
CA LYS A 69 1.95 10.91 -12.55
C LYS A 69 1.37 11.50 -11.28
N TYR A 70 0.05 11.42 -11.09
CA TYR A 70 -0.61 11.77 -9.83
C TYR A 70 -0.07 10.93 -8.66
N TYR A 71 -0.04 9.60 -8.79
CA TYR A 71 0.52 8.72 -7.75
C TYR A 71 2.02 8.91 -7.53
N GLN A 72 2.79 9.22 -8.57
CA GLN A 72 4.21 9.57 -8.45
C GLN A 72 4.41 10.90 -7.70
N ASN A 73 3.53 11.87 -7.87
CA ASN A 73 3.60 13.13 -7.14
C ASN A 73 3.28 12.94 -5.65
N LEU A 74 2.22 12.17 -5.35
CA LEU A 74 1.91 11.70 -4.00
C LEU A 74 3.09 10.97 -3.37
N PHE A 75 3.75 10.08 -4.12
CA PHE A 75 4.95 9.40 -3.65
C PHE A 75 6.08 10.37 -3.31
N LYS A 76 6.34 11.37 -4.16
CA LYS A 76 7.36 12.39 -3.89
C LYS A 76 7.05 13.18 -2.61
N GLU A 77 5.78 13.50 -2.38
CA GLU A 77 5.35 14.19 -1.16
C GLU A 77 5.54 13.32 0.09
N GLN A 78 5.13 12.06 0.03
CA GLN A 78 5.36 11.08 1.10
C GLN A 78 6.85 10.85 1.38
N VAL A 79 7.69 10.84 0.34
CA VAL A 79 9.16 10.77 0.51
C VAL A 79 9.70 12.00 1.19
N LYS A 80 9.18 13.18 0.88
CA LYS A 80 9.59 14.42 1.53
C LYS A 80 9.16 14.45 3.00
N GLN A 81 7.94 14.01 3.31
CA GLN A 81 7.47 13.87 4.70
C GLN A 81 8.33 12.86 5.46
N TYR A 82 8.61 11.71 4.84
CA TYR A 82 9.48 10.70 5.41
C TYR A 82 10.90 11.20 5.71
N ASP A 83 11.50 11.94 4.78
CA ASP A 83 12.82 12.53 4.93
C ASP A 83 12.85 13.56 6.08
N LEU A 84 11.79 14.36 6.20
CA LEU A 84 11.61 15.28 7.31
C LEU A 84 11.46 14.55 8.65
N GLU A 85 10.59 13.53 8.71
CA GLU A 85 10.41 12.70 9.91
C GLU A 85 11.70 11.96 10.28
N LEU A 86 12.47 11.50 9.29
CA LEU A 86 13.77 10.83 9.50
C LEU A 86 14.83 11.82 9.98
N SER A 87 14.82 13.06 9.49
CA SER A 87 15.71 14.12 9.96
C SER A 87 15.36 14.61 11.37
N ASN A 88 14.11 14.41 11.78
CA ASN A 88 13.59 14.79 13.09
C ASN A 88 13.60 13.62 14.11
N TYR A 89 14.11 12.46 13.67
CA TYR A 89 14.34 11.25 14.47
C TYR A 89 15.80 11.17 14.92
#